data_AF-A0A6V7IW52-F1
#
_entry.id   AF-A0A6V7IW52-F1
#
_cell.length_a   1.000
_cell.length_b   1.000
_cell.length_c   1.000
_cell.angle_alpha   90.00
_cell.angle_beta   90.00
_cell.angle_gamma   90.00
#
_symmetry.space_group_name_H-M   'P 1'
#
loop_
_entity.id
_entity.type
_entity.pdbx_description
1 polymer ?
#
loop_
_entity_poly.entity_id
_entity_poly.type
_entity_poly.pdbx_seq_one_letter_code
_entity_poly.pdbx_strand_id
1 'polypeptide(L)'
;WRLKLNNDSSSGPLTEGAFEGMVAMLMVSKEKYDMFERLIKAGGGEVVQAKPPYDLTPSRRKINHCFIASRTGQQIDWAMLASKGILCFQPQYLNLLLTTTETIKPREHVLPEFKKYLALLPK
;
A
#
# COMPACT_ATOMS: atom_id res chain seq x y z
N TRP A 1 10.44 -25.20 11.63
CA TRP A 1 10.17 -24.86 10.22
C TRP A 1 10.33 -23.36 9.94
N ARG A 2 9.80 -22.43 10.77
CA ARG A 2 9.94 -20.97 10.58
C ARG A 2 11.36 -20.37 10.68
N LEU A 3 12.34 -21.10 11.23
CA LEU A 3 13.69 -20.56 11.50
C LEU A 3 14.77 -21.02 10.50
N LYS A 4 14.38 -21.69 9.40
CA LYS A 4 15.32 -22.20 8.39
C LYS A 4 15.11 -21.60 6.99
N LEU A 5 14.98 -20.29 6.90
CA LEU A 5 15.08 -19.58 5.61
C LEU A 5 16.04 -18.38 5.63
N ASN A 6 16.79 -18.18 6.73
CA ASN A 6 17.68 -17.02 6.86
C ASN A 6 19.11 -17.25 6.34
N ASN A 7 19.39 -18.22 5.46
CA ASN A 7 20.78 -18.39 5.02
C ASN A 7 21.06 -18.86 3.58
N ASP A 8 20.11 -18.80 2.65
CA ASP A 8 20.45 -18.92 1.22
C ASP A 8 20.49 -17.53 0.58
N SER A 9 21.46 -16.73 1.03
CA SER A 9 21.92 -15.53 0.33
C SER A 9 23.08 -15.90 -0.57
N SER A 10 22.81 -16.62 -1.67
CA SER A 10 23.81 -16.84 -2.70
C SER A 10 23.19 -16.86 -4.10
N SER A 11 23.40 -15.74 -4.81
CA SER A 11 23.46 -15.63 -6.28
C SER A 11 22.23 -16.06 -7.10
N GLY A 12 21.13 -15.32 -6.98
CA GLY A 12 20.06 -15.24 -7.98
C GLY A 12 19.61 -13.78 -8.14
N PRO A 13 18.95 -13.39 -9.25
CA PRO A 13 18.47 -12.01 -9.40
C PRO A 13 17.61 -11.67 -8.19
N LEU A 14 17.86 -10.50 -7.59
CA LEU A 14 17.13 -9.95 -6.43
C LEU A 14 15.66 -10.34 -6.56
N THR A 15 15.20 -11.31 -5.75
CA THR A 15 13.79 -11.67 -5.75
C THR A 15 13.07 -10.51 -5.09
N GLU A 16 12.68 -9.53 -5.90
CA GLU A 16 11.88 -8.40 -5.47
C GLU A 16 10.64 -8.97 -4.78
N GLY A 17 10.40 -8.51 -3.54
CA GLY A 17 9.25 -8.98 -2.78
C GLY A 17 7.95 -8.57 -3.47
N ALA A 18 6.85 -9.27 -3.14
CA ALA A 18 5.54 -9.03 -3.77
C ALA A 18 5.02 -7.57 -3.64
N PHE A 19 5.60 -6.78 -2.74
CA PHE A 19 5.27 -5.39 -2.47
C PHE A 19 6.49 -4.46 -2.59
N GLU A 20 7.54 -4.86 -3.33
CA GLU A 20 8.70 -4.00 -3.60
C GLU A 20 8.27 -2.64 -4.16
N GLY A 21 8.87 -1.56 -3.66
CA GLY A 21 8.49 -0.18 -4.03
C GLY A 21 7.14 0.32 -3.48
N MET A 22 6.38 -0.51 -2.74
CA MET A 22 5.17 -0.06 -2.06
C MET A 22 5.52 0.79 -0.83
N VAL A 23 4.93 1.98 -0.74
CA VAL A 23 4.94 2.82 0.46
C VAL A 23 3.49 3.07 0.85
N ALA A 24 3.04 2.30 1.84
CA ALA A 24 1.64 2.20 2.21
C ALA A 24 1.30 3.00 3.47
N MET A 25 0.13 3.64 3.43
CA MET A 25 -0.55 4.15 4.61
C MET A 25 -1.71 3.20 4.96
N LEU A 26 -1.89 2.90 6.24
CA LEU A 26 -2.96 2.03 6.72
C LEU A 26 -3.98 2.84 7.54
N MET A 27 -5.21 2.91 7.04
CA MET A 27 -6.38 3.44 7.74
C MET A 27 -7.30 2.26 8.08
N VAL A 28 -6.90 1.48 9.07
CA VAL A 28 -7.61 0.28 9.55
C VAL A 28 -7.76 0.34 11.08
N SER A 29 -8.57 -0.56 11.67
CA SER A 29 -8.64 -0.67 13.13
C SER A 29 -7.29 -1.05 13.72
N LYS A 30 -7.02 -0.61 14.96
CA LYS A 30 -5.76 -0.89 15.67
C LYS A 30 -5.42 -2.38 15.68
N GLU A 31 -6.42 -3.24 15.88
CA GLU A 31 -6.27 -4.71 15.87
C GLU A 31 -5.73 -5.26 14.54
N LYS A 32 -6.09 -4.63 13.41
CA LYS A 32 -5.70 -5.08 12.07
C LYS A 32 -4.43 -4.40 11.56
N TYR A 33 -4.02 -3.30 12.20
CA TYR A 33 -2.86 -2.52 11.77
C TYR A 33 -1.60 -3.38 11.74
N ASP A 34 -1.24 -4.00 12.88
CA ASP A 34 -0.01 -4.80 13.01
C ASP A 34 0.02 -6.00 12.08
N MET A 35 -1.16 -6.53 11.71
CA MET A 35 -1.29 -7.66 10.79
C MET A 35 -0.94 -7.22 9.36
N PHE A 36 -1.53 -6.14 8.87
CA PHE A 36 -1.25 -5.63 7.53
C PHE A 36 0.13 -5.02 7.41
N GLU A 37 0.63 -4.38 8.47
CA GLU A 37 1.99 -3.86 8.50
C GLU A 37 3.03 -4.97 8.31
N ARG A 38 2.89 -6.06 9.06
CA ARG A 38 3.79 -7.22 8.93
C ARG A 38 3.71 -7.86 7.56
N LEU A 39 2.52 -7.96 6.97
CA LEU A 39 2.33 -8.51 5.63
C LEU A 39 3.07 -7.66 4.58
N ILE A 40 2.86 -6.35 4.60
CA ILE A 40 3.49 -5.43 3.64
C ILE A 40 5.01 -5.47 3.79
N LYS A 41 5.53 -5.39 5.02
CA LYS A 41 6.97 -5.46 5.30
C LYS A 41 7.59 -6.79 4.88
N ALA A 42 6.91 -7.90 5.10
CA ALA A 42 7.40 -9.24 4.71
C ALA A 42 7.48 -9.40 3.18
N GLY A 43 6.63 -8.70 2.43
CA GLY A 43 6.71 -8.65 0.97
C GLY A 43 7.60 -7.55 0.41
N GLY A 44 8.44 -6.90 1.22
CA GLY A 44 9.37 -5.85 0.74
C GLY A 44 8.81 -4.43 0.66
N GLY A 45 7.56 -4.22 1.10
CA GLY A 45 6.96 -2.89 1.16
C GLY A 45 7.26 -2.14 2.45
N GLU A 46 6.98 -0.84 2.46
CA GLU A 46 7.07 0.02 3.62
C GLU A 46 5.68 0.44 4.12
N VAL A 47 5.55 0.62 5.43
CA VAL A 47 4.35 1.20 6.04
C VAL A 47 4.72 2.45 6.80
N VAL A 48 4.00 3.53 6.53
CA VAL A 48 4.19 4.82 7.18
C VAL A 48 2.90 5.29 7.85
N GLN A 49 3.05 5.98 8.97
CA GLN A 49 1.97 6.76 9.59
C GLN A 49 2.14 8.21 9.18
N ALA A 50 1.25 8.69 8.31
CA ALA A 50 1.24 10.09 7.90
C ALA A 50 -0.11 10.73 8.24
N LYS A 51 -0.05 11.99 8.64
CA LYS A 51 -1.22 12.85 8.84
C LYS A 51 -1.26 13.91 7.75
N PRO A 52 -2.44 14.43 7.37
CA PRO A 52 -2.54 15.60 6.51
C PRO A 52 -1.73 16.78 7.09
N PRO A 53 -1.11 17.62 6.24
CA PRO A 53 -1.00 17.51 4.78
C PRO A 53 0.12 16.54 4.43
N TYR A 54 -0.20 15.38 3.84
CA TYR A 54 0.78 14.31 3.58
C TYR A 54 2.07 14.86 2.94
N ASP A 55 3.13 14.97 3.76
CA ASP A 55 4.32 15.75 3.45
C ASP A 55 5.10 15.08 2.31
N LEU A 56 5.39 15.87 1.27
CA LEU A 56 6.21 15.48 0.13
C LEU A 56 7.65 15.96 0.32
N THR A 57 8.25 15.68 1.47
CA THR A 57 9.68 15.99 1.63
C THR A 57 10.48 15.12 0.63
N PRO A 58 11.35 15.70 -0.21
CA PRO A 58 12.07 14.98 -1.28
C PRO A 58 12.93 13.81 -0.77
N SER A 59 13.24 13.80 0.53
CA SER A 59 14.06 12.81 1.22
C SER A 59 13.28 11.65 1.82
N ARG A 60 11.93 11.69 1.84
CA ARG A 60 11.09 10.58 2.32
C ARG A 60 10.48 9.83 1.13
N ARG A 61 10.45 8.49 1.20
CA ARG A 61 9.81 7.68 0.17
C ARG A 61 8.35 8.11 0.03
N LYS A 62 7.93 8.43 -1.19
CA LYS A 62 6.61 8.99 -1.50
C LYS A 62 5.53 7.92 -1.29
N ILE A 63 4.54 8.23 -0.46
CA ILE A 63 3.37 7.36 -0.24
C ILE A 63 2.66 7.16 -1.59
N ASN A 64 2.41 5.91 -1.95
CA ASN A 64 1.76 5.55 -3.21
C ASN A 64 0.51 4.67 -3.01
N HIS A 65 0.36 4.03 -1.85
CA HIS A 65 -0.81 3.23 -1.51
C HIS A 65 -1.45 3.70 -0.19
N CYS A 66 -2.78 3.68 -0.13
CA CYS A 66 -3.55 3.84 1.09
C CYS A 66 -4.56 2.71 1.20
N PHE A 67 -4.50 1.92 2.28
CA PHE A 67 -5.45 0.84 2.54
C PHE A 67 -6.44 1.26 3.60
N ILE A 68 -7.72 1.29 3.23
CA ILE A 68 -8.80 1.81 4.07
C ILE A 68 -9.82 0.70 4.32
N ALA A 69 -10.08 0.41 5.60
CA ALA A 69 -11.23 -0.40 5.97
C ALA A 69 -12.45 0.51 6.16
N SER A 70 -13.57 0.19 5.50
CA SER A 70 -14.82 0.98 5.38
C SER A 70 -15.51 1.38 6.73
N ARG A 71 -14.91 1.10 7.89
CA ARG A 71 -15.48 1.33 9.23
C ARG A 71 -14.63 2.21 10.14
N THR A 72 -13.64 2.94 9.63
CA THR A 72 -12.78 3.74 10.52
C THR A 72 -13.43 5.02 11.05
N GLY A 73 -14.63 5.41 10.57
CA GLY A 73 -15.32 6.64 11.00
C GLY A 73 -14.55 7.93 10.69
N GLN A 74 -13.39 7.81 10.05
CA GLN A 74 -12.49 8.89 9.73
C GLN A 74 -12.95 9.54 8.43
N GLN A 75 -13.05 10.86 8.43
CA GLN A 75 -13.31 11.61 7.21
C GLN A 75 -12.07 11.53 6.30
N ILE A 76 -12.27 11.09 5.05
CA ILE A 76 -11.19 10.88 4.10
C ILE A 76 -11.27 11.96 3.02
N ASP A 77 -10.19 12.73 2.89
CA ASP A 77 -10.02 13.67 1.78
C ASP A 77 -9.45 12.93 0.56
N TRP A 78 -10.35 12.34 -0.21
CA TRP A 78 -10.03 11.61 -1.43
C TRP A 78 -9.34 12.48 -2.49
N ALA A 79 -9.73 13.76 -2.59
CA ALA A 79 -9.16 14.68 -3.56
C ALA A 79 -7.69 14.98 -3.21
N MET A 80 -7.40 15.22 -1.93
CA MET A 80 -6.03 15.39 -1.45
C MET A 80 -5.18 14.14 -1.73
N LEU A 81 -5.67 12.95 -1.39
CA LEU A 81 -4.94 11.69 -1.64
C LEU A 81 -4.62 11.52 -3.13
N ALA A 82 -5.61 11.74 -4.00
CA ALA A 82 -5.41 11.68 -5.44
C ALA A 82 -4.41 12.73 -5.96
N SER A 83 -4.50 13.99 -5.50
CA SER A 83 -3.58 15.06 -5.88
C SER A 83 -2.11 14.76 -5.52
N LYS A 84 -1.88 13.91 -4.52
CA LYS A 84 -0.56 13.46 -4.09
C LYS A 84 -0.09 12.20 -4.84
N GLY A 85 -0.96 11.59 -5.65
CA GLY A 85 -0.69 10.33 -6.35
C GLY A 85 -0.86 9.10 -5.47
N ILE A 86 -1.62 9.19 -4.37
CA ILE A 86 -1.88 8.08 -3.46
C ILE A 86 -3.14 7.35 -3.91
N LEU A 87 -3.01 6.09 -4.34
CA LEU A 87 -4.15 5.26 -4.71
C LEU A 87 -4.76 4.61 -3.47
N CYS A 88 -6.09 4.57 -3.42
CA CYS A 88 -6.84 4.09 -2.25
C CYS A 88 -7.53 2.76 -2.52
N PHE A 89 -7.28 1.75 -1.67
CA PHE A 89 -7.74 0.38 -1.84
C PHE A 89 -8.39 -0.18 -0.58
N GLN A 90 -9.18 -1.24 -0.74
CA GLN A 90 -9.49 -2.11 0.39
C GLN A 90 -8.28 -2.98 0.74
N PRO A 91 -8.06 -3.36 2.02
CA PRO A 91 -6.94 -4.22 2.40
C PRO A 91 -6.89 -5.56 1.67
N GLN A 92 -8.02 -6.07 1.18
CA GLN A 92 -8.14 -7.28 0.37
C GLN A 92 -7.33 -7.21 -0.93
N TYR A 93 -7.01 -6.02 -1.43
CA TYR A 93 -6.12 -5.84 -2.58
C TYR A 93 -4.73 -6.44 -2.35
N LEU A 94 -4.23 -6.46 -1.10
CA LEU A 94 -2.97 -7.12 -0.76
C LEU A 94 -3.01 -8.63 -1.06
N ASN A 95 -4.14 -9.28 -0.79
CA ASN A 95 -4.32 -10.69 -1.11
C ASN A 95 -4.33 -10.89 -2.62
N LEU A 96 -5.03 -10.02 -3.36
CA LEU A 96 -5.09 -10.07 -4.82
C LEU A 96 -3.68 -9.98 -5.44
N LEU A 97 -2.84 -9.07 -4.93
CA LEU A 97 -1.44 -8.93 -5.37
C LEU A 97 -0.61 -10.19 -5.12
N LEU A 98 -0.93 -10.97 -4.08
CA LEU A 98 -0.20 -12.20 -3.75
C LEU A 98 -0.68 -13.43 -4.53
N THR A 99 -1.95 -13.45 -4.93
CA THR A 99 -2.58 -14.65 -5.51
C THR A 99 -2.73 -14.60 -7.03
N THR A 100 -2.69 -13.41 -7.62
CA THR A 100 -2.91 -13.23 -9.06
C THR A 100 -1.63 -13.43 -9.84
N THR A 101 -1.69 -14.24 -10.89
CA THR A 101 -0.58 -14.45 -11.83
C THR A 101 -0.60 -13.49 -13.02
N GLU A 102 -1.72 -12.80 -13.24
CA GLU A 102 -1.94 -11.83 -14.30
C GLU A 102 -1.54 -10.40 -13.90
N THR A 103 -1.37 -9.54 -14.89
CA THR A 103 -1.08 -8.12 -14.66
C THR A 103 -2.30 -7.39 -14.13
N ILE A 104 -2.23 -6.98 -12.86
CA ILE A 104 -3.30 -6.20 -12.21
C ILE A 104 -3.18 -4.74 -12.62
N LYS A 105 -4.30 -4.14 -13.04
CA LYS A 105 -4.40 -2.68 -13.27
C LYS A 105 -4.85 -1.99 -11.97
N PRO A 106 -3.97 -1.26 -11.25
CA PRO A 106 -4.32 -0.71 -9.94
C PRO A 106 -5.50 0.26 -9.98
N ARG A 107 -5.62 1.06 -11.05
CA ARG A 107 -6.70 2.04 -11.23
C ARG A 107 -8.10 1.40 -11.29
N GLU A 108 -8.20 0.14 -11.68
CA GLU A 108 -9.48 -0.58 -11.75
C GLU A 108 -9.91 -1.14 -10.37
N HIS A 109 -8.95 -1.26 -9.44
CA HIS A 109 -9.12 -1.89 -8.13
C HIS A 109 -9.22 -0.88 -6.97
N VAL A 110 -9.16 0.42 -7.25
CA VAL A 110 -9.36 1.45 -6.24
C VAL A 110 -10.77 1.42 -5.67
N LEU A 111 -10.93 1.99 -4.47
CA LEU A 111 -12.22 2.16 -3.81
C LEU A 111 -13.24 2.88 -4.72
N PRO A 112 -14.50 2.43 -4.77
CA PRO A 112 -15.55 3.09 -5.56
C PRO A 112 -15.64 4.60 -5.30
N GLU A 113 -15.52 5.01 -4.03
CA GLU A 113 -15.55 6.40 -3.58
C GLU A 113 -14.38 7.23 -4.13
N PHE A 114 -13.24 6.56 -4.38
CA PHE A 114 -12.03 7.18 -4.90
C PHE A 114 -12.04 7.31 -6.43
N LYS A 115 -12.80 6.50 -7.17
CA LYS A 115 -12.76 6.43 -8.64
C LYS A 115 -12.93 7.79 -9.33
N LYS A 116 -13.82 8.65 -8.82
CA LYS A 116 -14.07 9.99 -9.38
C LYS A 116 -12.89 10.96 -9.25
N TYR A 117 -11.93 10.66 -8.37
CA TYR A 117 -10.75 11.49 -8.13
C TYR A 117 -9.52 11.03 -8.93
N LEU A 118 -9.62 9.93 -9.69
CA LEU A 118 -8.50 9.43 -10.52
C LEU A 118 -7.98 10.48 -11.52
N ALA A 119 -8.83 11.42 -11.96
CA ALA A 119 -8.44 12.52 -12.83
C ALA A 119 -7.46 13.53 -12.19
N LEU A 120 -7.36 13.54 -10.86
CA LEU A 120 -6.45 14.41 -10.09
C LEU A 120 -5.06 13.82 -9.89
N LEU A 121 -4.83 12.59 -10.35
CA LEU A 121 -3.51 11.97 -10.26
C LEU A 121 -2.49 12.81 -11.07
N PRO A 122 -1.25 12.96 -10.56
CA PRO A 122 -0.20 13.60 -11.32
C PRO A 122 0.04 12.84 -12.65
N LYS A 123 0.29 13.61 -13.72
CA LYS A 123 0.59 13.07 -15.05
C LYS A 123 1.97 12.44 -15.11
#